data_AF-A0A6I2MGQ4-F1
#
_entry.id   AF-A0A6I2MGQ4-F1
#
_cell.length_a   1.000
_cell.length_b   1.000
_cell.length_c   1.000
_cell.angle_alpha   90.00
_cell.angle_beta   90.00
_cell.angle_gamma   90.00
#
_symmetry.space_group_name_H-M   'P 1'
#
loop_
_entity.id
_entity.type
_entity.pdbx_description
1 polymer ?
#
loop_
_entity_poly.entity_id
_entity_poly.type
_entity_poly.pdbx_seq_one_letter_code
_entity_poly.pdbx_strand_id
1 'polypeptide(L)'
;MGVTLSKGQKVDLTKSNPGLQNVIVGLGWDVSQHGANYDLDASSFLLGQSGKVNSDLDFVFYNNPSGGNGSILYTGDNRTGAGHQDDEQIQINLPAVPQSIHRIAFTITIHDAQMKQQNFGQVQNAYVRIFNPLNNEELLRFNLGRDFTVETAIVAAELYRHNGEWKFNAIASGFQGGLAALCRNFGVTVDDEPAPAAGIHSQGFQQTQAQPSYSQPAPSYSQQNQAFGQQSPSYSQQNPSYGQPAFGQTSESYSGPPSQGSQTYSGENISCTRCHSTNVRTGEKGFGLGKAAVGGLILGPVGLLGGFIGKNKLKFTCNSCGNSWSPNQTDYADWANQQKRKAMELFQKYKSQDVLEAVVSACALVGMADGRLDPAERQKMMEFVNQSEELRVFDTNKVIQQFNLYVQRIERDPMIGRAEAFKALGRVRSKPEIARLVARYCIAIGYADGHFDHNEQRVVADICNELGLNPNEFLS
;
A
#
# COMPACT_ATOMS: atom_id res chain seq x y z
N MET A 1 -14.08 -33.13 3.11
CA MET A 1 -13.52 -32.76 1.80
C MET A 1 -14.56 -31.88 1.13
N GLY A 2 -14.18 -30.68 0.69
CA GLY A 2 -15.10 -29.75 0.05
C GLY A 2 -15.57 -30.24 -1.31
N VAL A 3 -16.64 -29.62 -1.80
CA VAL A 3 -17.15 -29.91 -3.15
C VAL A 3 -16.23 -29.26 -4.19
N THR A 4 -15.56 -30.07 -5.00
CA THR A 4 -14.80 -29.58 -6.17
C THR A 4 -15.75 -29.21 -7.30
N LEU A 5 -15.58 -28.02 -7.86
CA LEU A 5 -16.47 -27.43 -8.87
C LEU A 5 -15.81 -27.35 -10.26
N SER A 6 -16.65 -27.31 -11.28
CA SER A 6 -16.28 -27.02 -12.68
C SER A 6 -16.66 -25.59 -13.07
N LYS A 7 -16.03 -25.04 -14.12
CA LYS A 7 -16.33 -23.70 -14.65
C LYS A 7 -17.82 -23.57 -15.03
N GLY A 8 -18.45 -22.49 -14.59
CA GLY A 8 -19.88 -22.21 -14.76
C GLY A 8 -20.80 -22.87 -13.73
N GLN A 9 -20.29 -23.74 -12.84
CA GLN A 9 -21.10 -24.42 -11.84
C GLN A 9 -21.52 -23.48 -10.72
N LYS A 10 -22.79 -23.59 -10.30
CA LYS A 10 -23.41 -22.81 -9.23
C LYS A 10 -23.87 -23.73 -8.11
N VAL A 11 -23.56 -23.39 -6.86
CA VAL A 11 -23.89 -24.19 -5.67
C VAL A 11 -24.42 -23.28 -4.56
N ASP A 12 -25.40 -23.75 -3.79
CA ASP A 12 -25.87 -23.03 -2.60
C ASP A 12 -24.85 -23.16 -1.47
N LEU A 13 -24.40 -22.03 -0.91
CA LEU A 13 -23.42 -22.01 0.17
C LEU A 13 -24.12 -22.13 1.54
N THR A 14 -25.04 -21.22 1.86
CA THR A 14 -25.70 -21.17 3.18
C THR A 14 -26.79 -22.24 3.33
N LYS A 15 -27.57 -22.51 2.28
CA LYS A 15 -28.60 -23.57 2.30
C LYS A 15 -28.00 -24.97 2.55
N SER A 16 -26.80 -25.22 2.03
CA SER A 16 -26.08 -26.49 2.21
C SER A 16 -25.36 -26.56 3.56
N ASN A 17 -25.14 -25.42 4.22
CA ASN A 17 -24.40 -25.29 5.49
C ASN A 17 -25.21 -24.44 6.48
N PRO A 18 -26.29 -24.99 7.10
CA PRO A 18 -27.14 -24.24 8.01
C PRO A 18 -26.35 -23.63 9.18
N GLY A 19 -26.59 -22.34 9.46
CA GLY A 19 -25.91 -21.62 10.54
C GLY A 19 -24.53 -21.06 10.18
N LEU A 20 -24.07 -21.20 8.93
CA LEU A 20 -22.82 -20.61 8.45
C LEU A 20 -22.88 -19.07 8.45
N GLN A 21 -22.12 -18.43 9.35
CA GLN A 21 -22.07 -16.98 9.49
C GLN A 21 -20.80 -16.38 8.88
N ASN A 22 -19.64 -16.97 9.16
CA ASN A 22 -18.35 -16.51 8.66
C ASN A 22 -17.79 -17.53 7.68
N VAL A 23 -17.15 -17.02 6.62
CA VAL A 23 -16.34 -17.82 5.68
C VAL A 23 -15.02 -17.11 5.41
N ILE A 24 -14.01 -17.87 5.02
CA ILE A 24 -12.82 -17.33 4.39
C ILE A 24 -12.79 -17.82 2.94
N VAL A 25 -12.62 -16.88 2.02
CA VAL A 25 -12.32 -17.14 0.61
C VAL A 25 -10.81 -17.14 0.47
N GLY A 26 -10.25 -18.30 0.18
CA GLY A 26 -8.82 -18.48 -0.10
C GLY A 26 -8.56 -18.50 -1.60
N LEU A 27 -7.55 -17.77 -2.05
CA LEU A 27 -7.05 -17.79 -3.42
C LEU A 27 -5.59 -18.21 -3.38
N GLY A 28 -5.17 -19.02 -4.35
CA GLY A 28 -3.76 -19.39 -4.46
C GLY A 28 -3.36 -19.88 -5.83
N TRP A 29 -2.05 -19.86 -6.11
CA TRP A 29 -1.45 -20.07 -7.41
C TRP A 29 0.04 -20.45 -7.31
N ASP A 30 0.54 -21.22 -8.28
CA ASP A 30 1.97 -21.52 -8.40
C ASP A 30 2.59 -20.68 -9.54
N VAL A 31 3.68 -19.97 -9.26
CA VAL A 31 4.50 -19.29 -10.29
C VAL A 31 5.64 -20.20 -10.73
N SER A 32 5.84 -20.38 -12.05
CA SER A 32 7.03 -21.09 -12.54
C SER A 32 8.32 -20.31 -12.25
N GLN A 33 9.29 -20.94 -11.57
CA GLN A 33 10.53 -20.30 -11.06
C GLN A 33 11.54 -19.84 -12.13
N HIS A 34 11.11 -19.51 -13.35
CA HIS A 34 11.99 -19.08 -14.44
C HIS A 34 12.13 -17.54 -14.47
N GLY A 35 12.79 -17.00 -13.44
CA GLY A 35 13.45 -15.68 -13.47
C GLY A 35 12.57 -14.42 -13.50
N ALA A 36 11.26 -14.53 -13.70
CA ALA A 36 10.34 -13.40 -13.67
C ALA A 36 9.68 -13.26 -12.28
N ASN A 37 9.80 -12.08 -11.67
CA ASN A 37 9.04 -11.73 -10.45
C ASN A 37 7.58 -11.51 -10.83
N TYR A 38 6.79 -12.58 -10.85
CA TYR A 38 5.34 -12.49 -10.88
C TYR A 38 4.84 -12.00 -9.53
N ASP A 39 3.99 -11.01 -9.60
CA ASP A 39 3.40 -10.32 -8.46
C ASP A 39 1.90 -10.34 -8.73
N LEU A 40 1.16 -11.13 -7.95
CA LEU A 40 -0.26 -11.38 -8.15
C LEU A 40 -1.01 -10.85 -6.94
N ASP A 41 -1.97 -9.98 -7.19
CA ASP A 41 -2.90 -9.45 -6.19
C ASP A 41 -4.27 -10.12 -6.36
N ALA A 42 -4.91 -10.55 -5.27
CA ALA A 42 -6.34 -10.78 -5.27
C ALA A 42 -7.13 -9.56 -4.74
N SER A 43 -8.40 -9.51 -5.13
CA SER A 43 -9.29 -8.40 -4.83
C SER A 43 -10.76 -8.82 -4.86
N SER A 44 -11.63 -7.96 -4.36
CA SER A 44 -13.08 -8.19 -4.27
C SER A 44 -13.87 -6.96 -4.67
N PHE A 45 -14.77 -7.10 -5.64
CA PHE A 45 -15.74 -6.07 -6.01
C PHE A 45 -17.10 -6.38 -5.38
N LEU A 46 -17.63 -5.47 -4.58
CA LEU A 46 -18.89 -5.56 -3.86
C LEU A 46 -19.98 -4.88 -4.71
N LEU A 47 -20.79 -5.69 -5.38
CA LEU A 47 -21.64 -5.25 -6.48
C LEU A 47 -23.09 -5.08 -6.01
N GLY A 48 -23.66 -3.92 -6.36
CA GLY A 48 -25.09 -3.67 -6.26
C GLY A 48 -25.90 -4.46 -7.29
N GLN A 49 -27.21 -4.26 -7.29
CA GLN A 49 -28.14 -4.94 -8.21
C GLN A 49 -27.87 -4.63 -9.70
N SER A 50 -27.23 -3.50 -9.99
CA SER A 50 -26.73 -3.12 -11.33
C SER A 50 -25.57 -3.97 -11.84
N GLY A 51 -24.99 -4.84 -10.99
CA GLY A 51 -23.75 -5.56 -11.29
C GLY A 51 -22.49 -4.69 -11.24
N LYS A 52 -22.61 -3.44 -10.77
CA LYS A 52 -21.52 -2.46 -10.58
C LYS A 52 -21.33 -2.15 -9.08
N VAL A 53 -20.17 -1.60 -8.70
CA VAL A 53 -19.96 -1.02 -7.36
C VAL A 53 -20.87 0.20 -7.15
N ASN A 54 -21.22 0.53 -5.91
CA ASN A 54 -21.98 1.76 -5.60
C ASN A 54 -21.05 2.94 -5.29
N SER A 55 -19.82 2.66 -4.88
CA SER A 55 -18.74 3.62 -4.64
C SER A 55 -17.39 2.90 -4.67
N ASP A 56 -16.27 3.62 -4.76
CA ASP A 56 -14.94 2.98 -4.75
C ASP A 56 -14.60 2.28 -3.42
N LEU A 57 -15.38 2.51 -2.34
CA LEU A 57 -15.28 1.76 -1.08
C LEU A 57 -15.77 0.31 -1.20
N ASP A 58 -16.58 0.04 -2.23
CA ASP A 58 -17.04 -1.31 -2.57
C ASP A 58 -15.97 -2.08 -3.38
N PHE A 59 -14.77 -1.53 -3.57
CA PHE A 59 -13.62 -2.27 -4.10
C PHE A 59 -12.61 -2.57 -2.98
N VAL A 60 -12.48 -3.84 -2.61
CA VAL A 60 -11.67 -4.34 -1.49
C VAL A 60 -10.42 -5.03 -2.02
N PHE A 61 -9.25 -4.64 -1.53
CA PHE A 61 -7.93 -5.12 -1.93
C PHE A 61 -6.89 -4.70 -0.86
N TYR A 62 -5.61 -5.00 -1.03
CA TYR A 62 -4.57 -4.71 -0.03
C TYR A 62 -4.59 -3.26 0.52
N ASN A 63 -4.82 -2.26 -0.33
CA ASN A 63 -4.86 -0.84 0.06
C ASN A 63 -6.28 -0.30 0.41
N ASN A 64 -7.31 -1.14 0.33
CA ASN A 64 -8.61 -0.88 0.94
C ASN A 64 -9.14 -2.19 1.55
N PRO A 65 -8.57 -2.65 2.67
CA PRO A 65 -8.75 -4.02 3.10
C PRO A 65 -10.15 -4.30 3.67
N SER A 66 -11.03 -3.31 3.80
CA SER A 66 -12.35 -3.45 4.44
C SER A 66 -13.46 -2.89 3.57
N GLY A 67 -14.54 -3.65 3.40
CA GLY A 67 -15.71 -3.26 2.62
C GLY A 67 -17.02 -3.74 3.23
N GLY A 68 -18.14 -3.27 2.68
CA GLY A 68 -19.48 -3.66 3.14
C GLY A 68 -19.69 -3.40 4.64
N ASN A 69 -19.34 -2.20 5.12
CA ASN A 69 -19.37 -1.83 6.54
C ASN A 69 -18.54 -2.74 7.47
N GLY A 70 -17.42 -3.29 6.98
CA GLY A 70 -16.55 -4.19 7.74
C GLY A 70 -17.00 -5.65 7.78
N SER A 71 -18.03 -6.01 7.02
CA SER A 71 -18.46 -7.41 6.84
C SER A 71 -17.52 -8.21 5.92
N ILE A 72 -16.71 -7.54 5.11
CA ILE A 72 -15.73 -8.15 4.20
C ILE A 72 -14.37 -7.55 4.55
N LEU A 73 -13.39 -8.41 4.82
CA LEU A 73 -12.04 -8.07 5.25
C LEU A 73 -11.01 -8.87 4.45
N TYR A 74 -10.21 -8.18 3.65
CA TYR A 74 -8.97 -8.70 3.08
C TYR A 74 -7.94 -8.84 4.20
N THR A 75 -7.37 -10.04 4.39
CA THR A 75 -6.47 -10.32 5.52
C THR A 75 -4.99 -10.40 5.15
N GLY A 76 -4.64 -10.29 3.86
CA GLY A 76 -3.25 -10.30 3.41
C GLY A 76 -2.62 -11.68 3.34
N ASP A 77 -1.38 -11.73 2.85
CA ASP A 77 -0.79 -12.91 2.22
C ASP A 77 0.26 -13.66 3.08
N ASN A 78 0.61 -14.85 2.62
CA ASN A 78 1.75 -15.63 3.10
C ASN A 78 2.98 -15.47 2.18
N ARG A 79 3.53 -14.23 2.15
CA ARG A 79 4.68 -13.59 1.43
C ARG A 79 5.76 -14.38 0.66
N THR A 80 5.55 -15.63 0.29
CA THR A 80 6.57 -16.51 -0.28
C THR A 80 6.10 -17.37 -1.46
N GLY A 81 4.79 -17.54 -1.65
CA GLY A 81 4.26 -18.49 -2.66
C GLY A 81 4.75 -19.93 -2.45
N ALA A 82 5.15 -20.28 -1.22
CA ALA A 82 5.91 -21.48 -0.92
C ALA A 82 5.20 -22.32 0.17
N GLY A 83 4.18 -23.08 -0.24
CA GLY A 83 3.49 -24.03 0.62
C GLY A 83 2.14 -24.48 0.08
N HIS A 84 1.51 -25.44 0.75
CA HIS A 84 0.16 -25.93 0.40
C HIS A 84 -0.97 -25.07 1.00
N GLN A 85 -0.75 -23.78 1.21
CA GLN A 85 -1.74 -22.86 1.80
C GLN A 85 -2.25 -21.87 0.76
N ASP A 86 -3.27 -21.09 1.11
CA ASP A 86 -3.70 -19.98 0.26
C ASP A 86 -2.60 -18.92 0.24
N ASP A 87 -2.35 -18.32 -0.92
CA ASP A 87 -1.51 -17.15 -1.02
C ASP A 87 -2.23 -15.97 -0.37
N GLU A 88 -3.50 -15.75 -0.74
CA GLU A 88 -4.33 -14.66 -0.21
C GLU A 88 -5.67 -15.12 0.36
N GLN A 89 -6.16 -14.37 1.36
CA GLN A 89 -7.42 -14.66 2.04
C GLN A 89 -8.31 -13.42 2.23
N ILE A 90 -9.61 -13.64 2.08
CA ILE A 90 -10.67 -12.63 2.29
C ILE A 90 -11.74 -13.24 3.20
N GLN A 91 -11.85 -12.70 4.41
CA GLN A 91 -12.86 -13.09 5.40
C GLN A 91 -14.19 -12.36 5.13
N ILE A 92 -15.31 -13.08 5.24
CA ILE A 92 -16.66 -12.56 5.02
C ILE A 92 -17.60 -12.99 6.13
N ASN A 93 -18.25 -12.03 6.78
CA ASN A 93 -19.36 -12.20 7.71
C ASN A 93 -20.69 -12.05 6.93
N LEU A 94 -21.18 -13.18 6.41
CA LEU A 94 -22.33 -13.31 5.51
C LEU A 94 -23.64 -12.61 5.97
N PRO A 95 -24.06 -12.66 7.26
CA PRO A 95 -25.23 -11.92 7.72
C PRO A 95 -24.98 -10.42 7.90
N ALA A 96 -23.74 -9.99 8.14
CA ALA A 96 -23.39 -8.57 8.27
C ALA A 96 -23.26 -7.84 6.93
N VAL A 97 -23.13 -8.56 5.80
CA VAL A 97 -23.05 -7.94 4.46
C VAL A 97 -24.29 -7.10 4.16
N PRO A 98 -24.16 -5.78 3.90
CA PRO A 98 -25.27 -4.90 3.56
C PRO A 98 -26.20 -5.45 2.47
N GLN A 99 -27.50 -5.21 2.62
CA GLN A 99 -28.53 -5.64 1.64
C GLN A 99 -28.41 -4.92 0.28
N SER A 100 -27.69 -3.79 0.22
CA SER A 100 -27.31 -3.16 -1.04
C SER A 100 -26.36 -4.03 -1.87
N ILE A 101 -25.51 -4.84 -1.23
CA ILE A 101 -24.55 -5.73 -1.90
C ILE A 101 -25.26 -7.04 -2.24
N HIS A 102 -25.49 -7.23 -3.53
CA HIS A 102 -26.17 -8.39 -4.09
C HIS A 102 -25.18 -9.48 -4.52
N ARG A 103 -23.94 -9.10 -4.80
CA ARG A 103 -22.90 -9.98 -5.35
C ARG A 103 -21.51 -9.50 -4.93
N ILE A 104 -20.58 -10.43 -4.76
CA ILE A 104 -19.17 -10.18 -4.42
C ILE A 104 -18.36 -10.96 -5.45
N ALA A 105 -17.61 -10.27 -6.31
CA ALA A 105 -16.76 -10.89 -7.33
C ALA A 105 -15.30 -10.94 -6.85
N PHE A 106 -14.71 -12.13 -6.85
CA PHE A 106 -13.32 -12.36 -6.46
C PHE A 106 -12.43 -12.38 -7.70
N THR A 107 -11.39 -11.56 -7.69
CA THR A 107 -10.53 -11.30 -8.83
C THR A 107 -9.06 -11.55 -8.48
N ILE A 108 -8.27 -11.94 -9.48
CA ILE A 108 -6.81 -12.06 -9.39
C ILE A 108 -6.21 -11.23 -10.54
N THR A 109 -5.19 -10.43 -10.27
CA THR A 109 -4.52 -9.56 -11.25
C THR A 109 -3.01 -9.68 -11.13
N ILE A 110 -2.29 -9.60 -12.26
CA ILE A 110 -0.83 -9.51 -12.23
C ILE A 110 -0.43 -8.03 -12.17
N HIS A 111 0.32 -7.63 -11.16
CA HIS A 111 0.80 -6.27 -10.96
C HIS A 111 1.78 -5.87 -12.07
N ASP A 112 1.57 -4.73 -12.72
CA ASP A 112 2.37 -4.23 -13.85
C ASP A 112 2.54 -5.22 -15.02
N ALA A 113 1.56 -6.11 -15.24
CA ALA A 113 1.64 -7.16 -16.25
C ALA A 113 2.06 -6.68 -17.65
N GLN A 114 1.62 -5.48 -18.06
CA GLN A 114 2.00 -4.89 -19.35
C GLN A 114 3.48 -4.46 -19.40
N MET A 115 3.98 -3.81 -18.35
CA MET A 115 5.38 -3.38 -18.28
C MET A 115 6.33 -4.58 -18.10
N LYS A 116 5.94 -5.55 -17.27
CA LYS A 116 6.69 -6.79 -17.03
C LYS A 116 6.55 -7.83 -18.16
N GLN A 117 5.69 -7.59 -19.16
CA GLN A 117 5.32 -8.51 -20.24
C GLN A 117 4.80 -9.89 -19.73
N GLN A 118 4.11 -9.88 -18.60
CA GLN A 118 3.58 -11.05 -17.91
C GLN A 118 2.12 -11.33 -18.28
N ASN A 119 1.71 -12.59 -18.19
CA ASN A 119 0.33 -13.03 -18.38
C ASN A 119 0.07 -14.33 -17.57
N PHE A 120 -1.19 -14.71 -17.42
CA PHE A 120 -1.58 -15.89 -16.65
C PHE A 120 -1.15 -17.24 -17.25
N GLY A 121 -0.57 -17.29 -18.45
CA GLY A 121 -0.11 -18.53 -19.09
C GLY A 121 1.11 -19.18 -18.42
N GLN A 122 1.83 -18.46 -17.56
CA GLN A 122 2.92 -19.01 -16.72
C GLN A 122 2.48 -19.31 -15.28
N VAL A 123 1.23 -18.96 -14.93
CA VAL A 123 0.63 -19.20 -13.62
C VAL A 123 -0.03 -20.58 -13.64
N GLN A 124 0.35 -21.44 -12.71
CA GLN A 124 -0.13 -22.82 -12.62
C GLN A 124 -0.99 -23.02 -11.38
N ASN A 125 -1.79 -24.09 -11.41
CA ASN A 125 -2.58 -24.58 -10.27
C ASN A 125 -3.48 -23.54 -9.58
N ALA A 126 -3.80 -22.43 -10.26
CA ALA A 126 -4.61 -21.36 -9.71
C ALA A 126 -5.99 -21.86 -9.25
N TYR A 127 -6.36 -21.52 -8.01
CA TYR A 127 -7.62 -21.96 -7.39
C TYR A 127 -8.26 -20.85 -6.56
N VAL A 128 -9.57 -21.00 -6.35
CA VAL A 128 -10.33 -20.29 -5.32
C VAL A 128 -11.10 -21.32 -4.50
N ARG A 129 -11.08 -21.19 -3.18
CA ARG A 129 -11.79 -22.08 -2.26
C ARG A 129 -12.52 -21.29 -1.19
N ILE A 130 -13.53 -21.90 -0.57
CA ILE A 130 -14.22 -21.32 0.58
C ILE A 130 -14.18 -22.33 1.71
N PHE A 131 -13.74 -21.89 2.89
CA PHE A 131 -13.73 -22.70 4.10
C PHE A 131 -14.39 -21.98 5.28
N ASN A 132 -14.88 -22.76 6.24
CA ASN A 132 -15.45 -22.27 7.48
C ASN A 132 -14.32 -22.09 8.52
N PRO A 133 -14.06 -20.86 9.02
CA PRO A 133 -12.96 -20.61 9.94
C PRO A 133 -13.17 -21.22 11.35
N LEU A 134 -14.39 -21.61 11.72
CA LEU A 134 -14.68 -22.15 13.06
C LEU A 134 -14.19 -23.60 13.24
N ASN A 135 -14.21 -24.40 12.17
CA ASN A 135 -13.80 -25.80 12.17
C ASN A 135 -12.71 -26.12 11.12
N ASN A 136 -12.24 -25.08 10.41
CA ASN A 136 -11.30 -25.17 9.29
C ASN A 136 -11.75 -26.12 8.16
N GLU A 137 -13.06 -26.29 7.99
CA GLU A 137 -13.63 -27.18 6.98
C GLU A 137 -13.72 -26.49 5.62
N GLU A 138 -13.04 -27.04 4.62
CA GLU A 138 -13.20 -26.63 3.22
C GLU A 138 -14.59 -27.05 2.71
N LEU A 139 -15.42 -26.07 2.36
CA LEU A 139 -16.80 -26.24 1.92
C LEU A 139 -16.85 -26.49 0.41
N LEU A 140 -16.07 -25.73 -0.36
CA LEU A 140 -15.95 -25.86 -1.81
C LEU A 140 -14.58 -25.40 -2.32
N ARG A 141 -14.19 -25.92 -3.48
CA ARG A 141 -12.98 -25.54 -4.21
C ARG A 141 -13.24 -25.50 -5.71
N PHE A 142 -12.70 -24.50 -6.38
CA PHE A 142 -12.73 -24.36 -7.83
C PHE A 142 -11.30 -24.10 -8.34
N ASN A 143 -10.81 -24.97 -9.20
CA ASN A 143 -9.52 -24.79 -9.86
C ASN A 143 -9.76 -24.07 -11.20
N LEU A 144 -9.07 -22.96 -11.45
CA LEU A 144 -9.38 -22.02 -12.55
C LEU A 144 -9.02 -22.58 -13.94
N GLY A 145 -8.15 -23.58 -14.02
CA GLY A 145 -7.67 -24.19 -15.27
C GLY A 145 -6.34 -23.59 -15.77
N ARG A 146 -6.02 -23.84 -17.04
CA ARG A 146 -4.80 -23.34 -17.72
C ARG A 146 -5.10 -22.60 -19.03
N ASP A 147 -6.34 -22.19 -19.24
CA ASP A 147 -6.83 -21.66 -20.52
C ASP A 147 -6.53 -20.16 -20.74
N PHE A 148 -5.74 -19.56 -19.85
CA PHE A 148 -5.32 -18.16 -19.92
C PHE A 148 -3.96 -18.09 -20.60
N THR A 149 -3.84 -17.31 -21.68
CA THR A 149 -2.62 -17.25 -22.51
C THR A 149 -2.16 -15.83 -22.81
N VAL A 150 -3.07 -14.86 -22.71
CA VAL A 150 -2.85 -13.43 -23.01
C VAL A 150 -3.46 -12.52 -21.96
N GLU A 151 -4.22 -13.08 -21.02
CA GLU A 151 -4.95 -12.39 -19.99
C GLU A 151 -4.04 -11.98 -18.84
N THR A 152 -4.32 -10.81 -18.27
CA THR A 152 -3.55 -10.19 -17.18
C THR A 152 -4.40 -9.92 -15.93
N ALA A 153 -5.68 -10.29 -16.00
CA ALA A 153 -6.65 -10.23 -14.92
C ALA A 153 -7.67 -11.38 -15.08
N ILE A 154 -8.19 -11.91 -13.97
CA ILE A 154 -9.20 -12.98 -13.96
C ILE A 154 -10.28 -12.67 -12.91
N VAL A 155 -11.56 -12.84 -13.26
CA VAL A 155 -12.65 -13.03 -12.30
C VAL A 155 -12.73 -14.53 -12.01
N ALA A 156 -12.27 -14.92 -10.81
CA ALA A 156 -12.17 -16.32 -10.39
C ALA A 156 -13.56 -16.90 -10.10
N ALA A 157 -14.32 -16.24 -9.24
CA ALA A 157 -15.64 -16.66 -8.79
C ALA A 157 -16.49 -15.49 -8.28
N GLU A 158 -17.78 -15.74 -8.05
CA GLU A 158 -18.69 -14.81 -7.38
C GLU A 158 -19.44 -15.50 -6.24
N LEU A 159 -19.64 -14.80 -5.12
CA LEU A 159 -20.74 -15.05 -4.20
C LEU A 159 -21.91 -14.13 -4.56
N TYR A 160 -23.13 -14.63 -4.57
CA TYR A 160 -24.32 -13.83 -4.88
C TYR A 160 -25.52 -14.23 -4.02
N ARG A 161 -26.37 -13.24 -3.71
CA ARG A 161 -27.64 -13.46 -3.01
C ARG A 161 -28.70 -13.99 -3.98
N HIS A 162 -29.44 -15.01 -3.57
CA HIS A 162 -30.55 -15.57 -4.34
C HIS A 162 -31.60 -16.17 -3.39
N ASN A 163 -32.82 -15.62 -3.40
CA ASN A 163 -33.92 -16.03 -2.52
C ASN A 163 -33.55 -16.02 -1.01
N GLY A 164 -32.77 -15.02 -0.57
CA GLY A 164 -32.30 -14.86 0.81
C GLY A 164 -31.02 -15.63 1.14
N GLU A 165 -30.68 -16.65 0.35
CA GLU A 165 -29.47 -17.48 0.52
C GLU A 165 -28.26 -16.90 -0.20
N TRP A 166 -27.05 -17.22 0.27
CA TRP A 166 -25.81 -17.00 -0.47
C TRP A 166 -25.49 -18.23 -1.33
N LYS A 167 -25.12 -17.98 -2.59
CA LYS A 167 -24.72 -18.98 -3.57
C LYS A 167 -23.34 -18.65 -4.13
N PHE A 168 -22.58 -19.68 -4.48
CA PHE A 168 -21.30 -19.59 -5.17
C PHE A 168 -21.47 -19.82 -6.67
N ASN A 169 -20.67 -19.14 -7.49
CA ASN A 169 -20.60 -19.24 -8.94
C ASN A 169 -19.13 -19.36 -9.38
N ALA A 170 -18.73 -20.49 -9.94
CA ALA A 170 -17.39 -20.70 -10.51
C ALA A 170 -17.29 -20.02 -11.88
N ILE A 171 -16.40 -19.04 -12.08
CA ILE A 171 -16.43 -18.19 -13.29
C ILE A 171 -15.21 -18.41 -14.18
N ALA A 172 -14.00 -18.23 -13.68
CA ALA A 172 -12.75 -18.29 -14.46
C ALA A 172 -12.83 -17.50 -15.79
N SER A 173 -13.21 -16.22 -15.71
CA SER A 173 -13.27 -15.31 -16.87
C SER A 173 -12.04 -14.43 -16.88
N GLY A 174 -11.18 -14.58 -17.89
CA GLY A 174 -10.00 -13.76 -18.06
C GLY A 174 -10.28 -12.43 -18.76
N PHE A 175 -9.41 -11.45 -18.55
CA PHE A 175 -9.48 -10.09 -19.05
C PHE A 175 -8.08 -9.62 -19.47
N GLN A 176 -8.02 -8.82 -20.54
CA GLN A 176 -6.82 -8.08 -20.94
C GLN A 176 -6.91 -6.64 -20.43
N GLY A 177 -5.78 -6.05 -20.06
CA GLY A 177 -5.72 -4.68 -19.50
C GLY A 177 -5.75 -4.61 -17.97
N GLY A 178 -5.43 -5.72 -17.29
CA GLY A 178 -5.14 -5.75 -15.85
C GLY A 178 -6.28 -5.28 -14.95
N LEU A 179 -5.93 -4.71 -13.80
CA LEU A 179 -6.90 -4.19 -12.84
C LEU A 179 -7.78 -3.08 -13.43
N ALA A 180 -7.23 -2.20 -14.28
CA ALA A 180 -7.99 -1.13 -14.93
C ALA A 180 -9.16 -1.67 -15.78
N ALA A 181 -8.99 -2.80 -16.46
CA ALA A 181 -10.07 -3.46 -17.19
C ALA A 181 -11.17 -4.00 -16.27
N LEU A 182 -10.82 -4.61 -15.12
CA LEU A 182 -11.78 -5.06 -14.11
C LEU A 182 -12.53 -3.88 -13.47
N CYS A 183 -11.82 -2.82 -13.11
CA CYS A 183 -12.40 -1.60 -12.55
C CYS A 183 -13.46 -0.99 -13.49
N ARG A 184 -13.15 -0.83 -14.78
CA ARG A 184 -14.14 -0.41 -15.80
C ARG A 184 -15.30 -1.40 -15.93
N ASN A 185 -15.02 -2.71 -15.93
CA ASN A 185 -16.04 -3.76 -15.98
C ASN A 185 -17.01 -3.70 -14.77
N PHE A 186 -16.52 -3.35 -13.58
CA PHE A 186 -17.33 -3.23 -12.36
C PHE A 186 -17.76 -1.80 -12.01
N GLY A 187 -17.38 -0.79 -12.80
CA GLY A 187 -17.87 0.59 -12.66
C GLY A 187 -17.13 1.45 -11.65
N VAL A 188 -15.92 1.05 -11.27
CA VAL A 188 -14.95 1.94 -10.59
C VAL A 188 -14.41 2.91 -11.63
N THR A 189 -14.32 4.19 -11.28
CA THR A 189 -13.72 5.21 -12.16
C THR A 189 -12.22 5.01 -12.20
N VAL A 190 -11.64 4.92 -13.40
CA VAL A 190 -10.19 4.84 -13.61
C VAL A 190 -9.81 5.97 -14.55
N ASP A 191 -8.91 6.85 -14.10
CA ASP A 191 -8.27 7.81 -14.99
C ASP A 191 -7.30 7.03 -15.89
N ASP A 192 -7.51 7.10 -17.20
CA ASP A 192 -6.63 6.43 -18.17
C ASP A 192 -5.24 7.11 -18.18
N GLU A 193 -4.19 6.34 -17.86
CA GLU A 193 -2.87 6.68 -18.35
C GLU A 193 -2.87 6.67 -19.89
N PRO A 194 -2.12 7.58 -20.54
CA PRO A 194 -2.10 7.65 -22.00
C PRO A 194 -1.55 6.34 -22.56
N ALA A 195 -2.41 5.60 -23.26
CA ALA A 195 -2.06 4.34 -23.89
C ALA A 195 -0.80 4.51 -24.77
N PRO A 196 0.17 3.57 -24.72
CA PRO A 196 1.34 3.63 -25.59
C PRO A 196 0.87 3.68 -27.04
N ALA A 197 1.33 4.69 -27.78
CA ALA A 197 0.82 5.00 -29.10
C ALA A 197 0.88 3.77 -30.02
N ALA A 198 -0.29 3.31 -30.48
CA ALA A 198 -0.39 2.17 -31.36
C ALA A 198 0.43 2.44 -32.63
N GLY A 199 1.45 1.60 -32.87
CA GLY A 199 2.34 1.73 -34.01
C GLY A 199 1.54 1.69 -35.31
N ILE A 200 1.59 2.79 -36.08
CA ILE A 200 0.90 2.89 -37.36
C ILE A 200 1.53 1.89 -38.33
N HIS A 201 0.77 0.86 -38.69
CA HIS A 201 1.13 -0.07 -39.76
C HIS A 201 0.43 0.28 -41.07
N SER A 202 1.09 -0.08 -42.19
CA SER A 202 0.69 0.09 -43.59
C SER A 202 0.92 1.51 -44.19
N GLN A 203 1.42 1.69 -45.41
CA GLN A 203 1.61 0.77 -46.57
C GLN A 203 3.01 0.91 -47.24
N GLY A 204 3.32 0.06 -48.24
CA GLY A 204 4.62 -0.01 -48.96
C GLY A 204 4.94 1.20 -49.86
N PHE A 205 6.05 1.26 -50.63
CA PHE A 205 6.95 0.22 -51.17
C PHE A 205 8.44 0.62 -50.90
N GLN A 206 9.54 0.09 -51.49
CA GLN A 206 9.80 -0.85 -52.61
C GLN A 206 11.16 -1.58 -52.42
N GLN A 207 11.82 -2.07 -53.49
CA GLN A 207 13.12 -2.78 -53.45
C GLN A 207 14.28 -1.91 -53.98
N THR A 208 15.46 -2.01 -53.36
CA THR A 208 16.75 -2.03 -54.09
C THR A 208 17.84 -2.77 -53.29
N GLN A 209 18.79 -3.37 -54.01
CA GLN A 209 19.83 -4.27 -53.49
C GLN A 209 21.14 -3.53 -53.15
N ALA A 210 21.87 -3.97 -52.12
CA ALA A 210 23.33 -4.16 -52.14
C ALA A 210 23.84 -4.80 -50.83
N GLN A 211 24.68 -5.85 -50.92
CA GLN A 211 25.64 -6.22 -49.87
C GLN A 211 26.97 -5.49 -50.15
N PRO A 212 27.92 -5.45 -49.19
CA PRO A 212 28.86 -6.57 -49.06
C PRO A 212 29.11 -7.06 -47.62
N SER A 213 29.56 -8.30 -47.54
CA SER A 213 30.08 -9.00 -46.36
C SER A 213 31.38 -8.44 -45.81
N TYR A 214 31.64 -8.57 -44.51
CA TYR A 214 32.95 -9.01 -43.98
C TYR A 214 32.79 -9.82 -42.67
N SER A 215 33.83 -10.61 -42.36
CA SER A 215 33.81 -11.78 -41.48
C SER A 215 34.28 -11.53 -40.03
N GLN A 216 33.86 -12.41 -39.10
CA GLN A 216 34.51 -12.58 -37.78
C GLN A 216 35.93 -13.14 -37.92
N PRO A 217 36.77 -13.11 -36.86
CA PRO A 217 36.76 -14.23 -35.89
C PRO A 217 36.85 -13.81 -34.41
N ALA A 218 36.44 -14.71 -33.52
CA ALA A 218 36.63 -14.61 -32.07
C ALA A 218 38.00 -15.18 -31.62
N PRO A 219 38.46 -14.86 -30.40
CA PRO A 219 39.41 -15.70 -29.66
C PRO A 219 38.79 -16.28 -28.38
N SER A 220 39.03 -17.57 -28.18
CA SER A 220 38.77 -18.32 -26.94
C SER A 220 39.91 -18.14 -25.92
N TYR A 221 39.60 -18.07 -24.63
CA TYR A 221 40.55 -18.41 -23.56
C TYR A 221 39.88 -19.16 -22.40
N SER A 222 40.73 -19.74 -21.54
CA SER A 222 40.51 -20.99 -20.81
C SER A 222 40.16 -20.84 -19.31
N GLN A 223 39.77 -21.96 -18.70
CA GLN A 223 39.67 -22.15 -17.26
C GLN A 223 40.91 -21.66 -16.49
N GLN A 224 40.70 -21.20 -15.24
CA GLN A 224 41.53 -21.69 -14.13
C GLN A 224 40.76 -21.69 -12.80
N ASN A 225 40.85 -22.82 -12.07
CA ASN A 225 40.40 -22.96 -10.68
C ASN A 225 41.24 -22.09 -9.74
N GLN A 226 40.63 -21.61 -8.65
CA GLN A 226 41.32 -21.54 -7.35
C GLN A 226 40.34 -21.64 -6.19
N ALA A 227 40.72 -22.40 -5.16
CA ALA A 227 39.91 -22.71 -4.00
C ALA A 227 40.57 -22.18 -2.73
N PHE A 228 39.77 -21.50 -1.90
CA PHE A 228 39.97 -21.20 -0.48
C PHE A 228 38.54 -21.09 0.10
N GLY A 229 38.22 -21.41 1.36
CA GLY A 229 39.00 -21.96 2.46
C GLY A 229 38.07 -21.91 3.69
N GLN A 230 37.99 -22.98 4.48
CA GLN A 230 37.07 -23.04 5.62
C GLN A 230 37.46 -22.07 6.74
N GLN A 231 36.49 -21.46 7.43
CA GLN A 231 36.46 -21.42 8.90
C GLN A 231 35.13 -20.88 9.46
N SER A 232 34.58 -21.61 10.43
CA SER A 232 33.49 -21.16 11.31
C SER A 232 34.07 -20.42 12.52
N PRO A 233 33.24 -19.66 13.25
CA PRO A 233 33.15 -19.97 14.69
C PRO A 233 31.71 -20.04 15.20
N SER A 234 31.45 -21.10 15.96
CA SER A 234 30.32 -21.23 16.88
C SER A 234 30.48 -20.31 18.09
N TYR A 235 29.40 -19.68 18.56
CA TYR A 235 29.29 -19.26 19.96
C TYR A 235 27.94 -19.64 20.58
N SER A 236 28.00 -19.90 21.88
CA SER A 236 27.02 -20.64 22.68
C SER A 236 25.89 -19.78 23.25
N GLN A 237 24.79 -20.44 23.60
CA GLN A 237 23.72 -19.90 24.44
C GLN A 237 24.24 -19.26 25.73
N GLN A 238 23.57 -18.21 26.21
CA GLN A 238 23.29 -18.07 27.64
C GLN A 238 22.03 -17.23 27.90
N ASN A 239 21.17 -17.77 28.74
CA ASN A 239 19.94 -17.15 29.25
C ASN A 239 20.27 -16.42 30.57
N PRO A 240 19.54 -15.34 30.92
CA PRO A 240 18.98 -15.35 32.27
C PRO A 240 17.52 -14.84 32.37
N SER A 241 16.84 -15.41 33.36
CA SER A 241 15.46 -15.11 33.79
C SER A 241 15.40 -13.96 34.82
N TYR A 242 14.21 -13.75 35.41
CA TYR A 242 13.79 -12.73 36.39
C TYR A 242 13.49 -11.34 35.80
N GLY A 243 12.40 -10.63 36.18
CA GLY A 243 11.29 -10.96 37.07
C GLY A 243 10.26 -9.80 37.15
N GLN A 244 9.03 -10.06 37.60
CA GLN A 244 7.98 -9.02 37.79
C GLN A 244 8.27 -8.08 38.98
N PRO A 245 7.65 -6.89 39.00
CA PRO A 245 6.56 -6.68 39.97
C PRO A 245 5.29 -6.02 39.40
N ALA A 246 4.23 -5.98 40.22
CA ALA A 246 2.87 -5.54 39.88
C ALA A 246 2.49 -4.15 40.46
N PHE A 247 1.17 -3.87 40.56
CA PHE A 247 0.48 -2.61 40.93
C PHE A 247 0.35 -1.58 39.78
N GLY A 248 -0.78 -0.87 39.60
CA GLY A 248 -2.06 -0.89 40.33
C GLY A 248 -3.13 -0.06 39.60
N GLN A 249 -4.41 -0.20 39.99
CA GLN A 249 -5.55 0.52 39.40
C GLN A 249 -5.65 1.97 39.89
N THR A 250 -6.12 2.89 39.04
CA THR A 250 -7.27 3.76 39.36
C THR A 250 -7.99 4.20 38.08
N SER A 251 -9.31 4.29 38.18
CA SER A 251 -10.22 4.86 37.18
C SER A 251 -10.74 6.19 37.70
N GLU A 252 -10.89 7.21 36.84
CA GLU A 252 -11.83 8.29 37.15
C GLU A 252 -12.37 8.95 35.89
N SER A 253 -13.69 9.12 35.86
CA SER A 253 -14.48 9.63 34.74
C SER A 253 -15.33 10.79 35.22
N TYR A 254 -15.28 11.93 34.52
CA TYR A 254 -16.19 13.06 34.77
C TYR A 254 -16.82 13.56 33.47
N SER A 255 -18.14 13.63 33.48
CA SER A 255 -18.98 14.15 32.41
C SER A 255 -19.61 15.49 32.80
N GLY A 256 -19.74 16.41 31.83
CA GLY A 256 -20.36 17.72 32.00
C GLY A 256 -21.31 18.04 30.83
N PRO A 257 -22.33 18.90 31.04
CA PRO A 257 -23.48 19.05 30.12
C PRO A 257 -23.21 19.94 28.89
N PRO A 258 -24.03 19.83 27.84
CA PRO A 258 -23.78 20.50 26.56
C PRO A 258 -24.30 21.94 26.50
N SER A 259 -23.51 22.84 25.90
CA SER A 259 -23.94 24.16 25.45
C SER A 259 -24.00 24.20 23.92
N GLN A 260 -25.06 24.79 23.37
CA GLN A 260 -25.20 25.02 21.93
C GLN A 260 -24.27 26.17 21.51
N GLY A 261 -23.41 25.92 20.54
CA GLY A 261 -22.50 26.93 19.99
C GLY A 261 -21.97 26.51 18.62
N SER A 262 -21.83 27.49 17.72
CA SER A 262 -21.20 27.32 16.41
C SER A 262 -19.80 26.72 16.55
N GLN A 263 -19.59 25.52 16.01
CA GLN A 263 -18.31 24.81 16.13
C GLN A 263 -17.23 25.43 15.23
N THR A 264 -16.46 26.35 15.80
CA THR A 264 -15.14 26.72 15.31
C THR A 264 -14.22 25.48 15.37
N TYR A 265 -13.44 25.20 14.32
CA TYR A 265 -12.50 24.07 14.28
C TYR A 265 -11.26 24.31 15.17
N SER A 266 -11.44 24.33 16.49
CA SER A 266 -10.37 24.57 17.49
C SER A 266 -9.79 23.29 18.13
N GLY A 267 -10.25 22.11 17.70
CA GLY A 267 -9.79 20.80 18.19
C GLY A 267 -8.54 20.29 17.48
N GLU A 268 -7.69 19.55 18.22
CA GLU A 268 -6.34 19.18 17.77
C GLU A 268 -6.25 18.15 16.64
N ASN A 269 -7.36 17.48 16.33
CA ASN A 269 -7.51 16.57 15.20
C ASN A 269 -8.78 16.94 14.43
N ILE A 270 -8.73 16.90 13.10
CA ILE A 270 -9.93 17.03 12.29
C ILE A 270 -10.78 15.77 12.53
N SER A 271 -11.99 15.99 13.05
CA SER A 271 -12.96 14.93 13.33
C SER A 271 -14.20 15.09 12.47
N CYS A 272 -14.87 13.97 12.20
CA CYS A 272 -16.08 13.96 11.40
C CYS A 272 -17.22 14.69 12.12
N THR A 273 -17.80 15.70 11.48
CA THR A 273 -18.97 16.44 11.99
C THR A 273 -20.24 15.59 12.19
N ARG A 274 -20.27 14.35 11.67
CA ARG A 274 -21.42 13.42 11.76
C ARG A 274 -21.22 12.27 12.76
N CYS A 275 -19.98 11.81 12.98
CA CYS A 275 -19.71 10.64 13.85
C CYS A 275 -18.51 10.82 14.80
N HIS A 276 -17.90 12.01 14.84
CA HIS A 276 -16.74 12.38 15.64
C HIS A 276 -15.46 11.54 15.45
N SER A 277 -15.48 10.56 14.53
CA SER A 277 -14.29 9.81 14.13
C SER A 277 -13.18 10.74 13.61
N THR A 278 -11.96 10.53 14.10
CA THR A 278 -10.72 11.13 13.59
C THR A 278 -10.19 10.42 12.33
N ASN A 279 -10.83 9.32 11.89
CA ASN A 279 -10.48 8.62 10.66
C ASN A 279 -11.16 9.31 9.46
N VAL A 280 -10.45 10.28 8.89
CA VAL A 280 -10.94 11.22 7.88
C VAL A 280 -9.86 11.43 6.80
N ARG A 281 -10.28 11.59 5.54
CA ARG A 281 -9.41 11.78 4.36
C ARG A 281 -9.80 13.02 3.57
N THR A 282 -8.98 13.46 2.62
CA THR A 282 -9.26 14.62 1.75
C THR A 282 -9.14 14.27 0.26
N GLY A 283 -10.05 14.80 -0.56
CA GLY A 283 -10.11 14.59 -2.02
C GLY A 283 -11.27 13.70 -2.50
N GLU A 284 -11.61 13.80 -3.78
CA GLU A 284 -12.39 12.78 -4.50
C GLU A 284 -11.40 11.78 -5.12
N LYS A 285 -11.69 10.47 -5.03
CA LYS A 285 -10.82 9.45 -5.63
C LYS A 285 -11.08 9.43 -7.14
N GLY A 286 -10.18 10.08 -7.87
CA GLY A 286 -10.28 10.39 -9.31
C GLY A 286 -9.28 11.49 -9.69
N PHE A 287 -8.09 11.42 -9.09
CA PHE A 287 -6.93 12.22 -9.39
C PHE A 287 -5.74 11.27 -9.31
N GLY A 288 -5.02 11.11 -10.43
CA GLY A 288 -3.89 10.18 -10.53
C GLY A 288 -2.76 10.45 -9.52
N LEU A 289 -1.80 9.52 -9.47
CA LEU A 289 -0.70 9.39 -8.50
C LEU A 289 0.19 10.63 -8.26
N GLY A 290 0.01 11.72 -9.01
CA GLY A 290 0.72 12.98 -8.80
C GLY A 290 -0.21 14.14 -8.45
N LYS A 291 0.05 14.76 -7.28
CA LYS A 291 -0.30 16.16 -6.92
C LYS A 291 -1.76 16.48 -6.56
N ALA A 292 -2.27 15.99 -5.42
CA ALA A 292 -3.13 16.81 -4.56
C ALA A 292 -3.33 16.29 -3.12
N ALA A 293 -3.32 17.21 -2.15
CA ALA A 293 -4.24 17.22 -1.00
C ALA A 293 -4.28 16.04 0.00
N VAL A 294 -3.25 15.20 0.14
CA VAL A 294 -3.10 14.29 1.30
C VAL A 294 -2.47 14.99 2.54
N GLY A 295 -1.78 16.10 2.28
CA GLY A 295 -0.74 16.62 3.17
C GLY A 295 -1.12 16.90 4.63
N GLY A 296 -2.15 17.71 4.87
CA GLY A 296 -2.37 18.25 6.23
C GLY A 296 -2.96 17.26 7.25
N LEU A 297 -3.51 16.12 6.82
CA LEU A 297 -4.18 15.15 7.69
C LEU A 297 -3.26 13.97 8.07
N ILE A 298 -2.65 13.34 7.07
CA ILE A 298 -1.73 12.21 7.30
C ILE A 298 -0.37 12.75 7.79
N LEU A 299 0.16 13.79 7.13
CA LEU A 299 1.48 14.35 7.40
C LEU A 299 1.47 15.52 8.40
N GLY A 300 0.28 15.92 8.87
CA GLY A 300 0.10 17.03 9.81
C GLY A 300 0.70 18.33 9.25
N PRO A 301 1.55 19.05 10.01
CA PRO A 301 2.18 20.28 9.54
C PRO A 301 3.00 20.12 8.26
N VAL A 302 3.62 18.95 8.08
CA VAL A 302 4.68 18.73 7.08
C VAL A 302 4.13 18.65 5.67
N GLY A 303 2.97 18.00 5.47
CA GLY A 303 2.38 17.83 4.14
C GLY A 303 1.75 19.09 3.57
N LEU A 304 1.57 20.14 4.39
CA LEU A 304 1.17 21.46 3.91
C LEU A 304 2.32 22.23 3.24
N LEU A 305 3.56 21.77 3.40
CA LEU A 305 4.77 22.47 2.95
C LEU A 305 5.11 22.22 1.48
N GLY A 306 4.76 21.05 0.93
CA GLY A 306 5.06 20.69 -0.47
C GLY A 306 4.26 21.47 -1.53
N GLY A 307 3.43 22.45 -1.16
CA GLY A 307 2.66 23.26 -2.11
C GLY A 307 1.51 22.56 -2.84
N PHE A 308 1.24 21.28 -2.53
CA PHE A 308 0.32 20.40 -3.26
C PHE A 308 -1.19 20.62 -3.01
N ILE A 309 -1.63 21.85 -2.69
CA ILE A 309 -3.06 22.17 -2.52
C ILE A 309 -3.43 23.33 -3.43
N GLY A 310 -4.08 23.01 -4.55
CA GLY A 310 -4.71 23.98 -5.44
C GLY A 310 -5.75 24.80 -4.68
N LYS A 311 -5.87 26.09 -5.02
CA LYS A 311 -6.59 27.11 -4.22
C LYS A 311 -8.11 26.93 -4.06
N ASN A 312 -8.71 25.82 -4.52
CA ASN A 312 -10.16 25.62 -4.52
C ASN A 312 -10.58 24.22 -4.00
N LYS A 313 -11.44 24.22 -2.97
CA LYS A 313 -12.28 23.11 -2.48
C LYS A 313 -11.55 21.87 -1.94
N LEU A 314 -10.89 22.02 -0.81
CA LEU A 314 -10.52 20.88 0.04
C LEU A 314 -11.80 20.20 0.58
N LYS A 315 -12.09 18.98 0.12
CA LYS A 315 -13.25 18.17 0.53
C LYS A 315 -12.79 17.02 1.42
N PHE A 316 -13.15 17.07 2.69
CA PHE A 316 -12.94 15.99 3.65
C PHE A 316 -14.02 14.93 3.46
N THR A 317 -13.68 13.67 3.71
CA THR A 317 -14.59 12.52 3.76
C THR A 317 -14.24 11.69 4.98
N CYS A 318 -15.23 11.30 5.80
CA CYS A 318 -14.99 10.39 6.91
C CYS A 318 -15.03 8.93 6.46
N ASN A 319 -13.96 8.19 6.74
CA ASN A 319 -13.88 6.77 6.40
C ASN A 319 -14.83 5.91 7.25
N SER A 320 -15.23 6.38 8.45
CA SER A 320 -16.15 5.66 9.34
C SER A 320 -17.65 5.83 9.02
N CYS A 321 -18.06 6.87 8.27
CA CYS A 321 -19.50 7.11 8.00
C CYS A 321 -19.81 7.75 6.64
N GLY A 322 -18.83 7.92 5.75
CA GLY A 322 -18.98 8.52 4.42
C GLY A 322 -19.30 10.01 4.38
N ASN A 323 -19.51 10.67 5.53
CA ASN A 323 -19.84 12.09 5.59
C ASN A 323 -18.75 12.94 4.94
N SER A 324 -19.13 13.82 4.02
CA SER A 324 -18.21 14.70 3.31
C SER A 324 -18.48 16.17 3.63
N TRP A 325 -17.44 16.97 3.87
CA TRP A 325 -17.56 18.40 4.18
C TRP A 325 -16.32 19.19 3.71
N SER A 326 -16.45 20.51 3.62
CA SER A 326 -15.33 21.43 3.36
C SER A 326 -15.30 22.49 4.46
N PRO A 327 -14.11 22.84 5.02
CA PRO A 327 -13.95 24.02 5.86
C PRO A 327 -14.13 25.28 5.02
N ASN A 328 -14.44 26.41 5.66
CA ASN A 328 -14.36 27.69 4.97
C ASN A 328 -12.88 28.04 4.69
N GLN A 329 -12.65 28.91 3.70
CA GLN A 329 -11.30 29.26 3.26
C GLN A 329 -10.45 29.93 4.35
N THR A 330 -11.10 30.64 5.28
CA THR A 330 -10.51 31.18 6.51
C THR A 330 -10.03 30.07 7.44
N ASP A 331 -10.91 29.11 7.75
CA ASP A 331 -10.65 28.02 8.70
C ASP A 331 -9.47 27.16 8.26
N TYR A 332 -9.32 26.93 6.95
CA TYR A 332 -8.19 26.20 6.38
C TYR A 332 -6.86 26.95 6.56
N ALA A 333 -6.81 28.25 6.30
CA ALA A 333 -5.59 29.04 6.43
C ALA A 333 -5.13 29.10 7.89
N ASP A 334 -6.07 29.32 8.82
CA ASP A 334 -5.79 29.35 10.26
C ASP A 334 -5.37 27.98 10.79
N TRP A 335 -6.03 26.90 10.36
CA TRP A 335 -5.63 25.53 10.69
C TRP A 335 -4.24 25.18 10.15
N ALA A 336 -3.94 25.50 8.89
CA ALA A 336 -2.64 25.24 8.30
C ALA A 336 -1.51 25.99 9.03
N ASN A 337 -1.74 27.26 9.36
CA ASN A 337 -0.83 28.06 10.18
C ASN A 337 -0.70 27.52 11.62
N GLN A 338 -1.77 26.98 12.21
CA GLN A 338 -1.72 26.31 13.51
C GLN A 338 -0.87 25.03 13.47
N GLN A 339 -1.00 24.23 12.41
CA GLN A 339 -0.17 23.03 12.23
C GLN A 339 1.32 23.42 12.10
N LYS A 340 1.67 24.37 11.21
CA LYS A 340 3.06 24.88 11.09
C LYS A 340 3.66 25.28 12.45
N ARG A 341 2.94 26.07 13.24
CA ARG A 341 3.36 26.46 14.61
C ARG A 341 3.64 25.25 15.49
N LYS A 342 2.76 24.23 15.50
CA LYS A 342 2.97 23.00 16.30
C LYS A 342 4.22 22.20 15.89
N ALA A 343 4.54 22.08 14.60
CA ALA A 343 5.79 21.44 14.18
C ALA A 343 7.02 22.26 14.59
N MET A 344 6.96 23.58 14.45
CA MET A 344 8.05 24.47 14.87
C MET A 344 8.28 24.40 16.39
N GLU A 345 7.21 24.38 17.19
CA GLU A 345 7.22 24.16 18.64
C GLU A 345 7.82 22.80 19.01
N LEU A 346 7.44 21.71 18.31
CA LEU A 346 8.00 20.37 18.52
C LEU A 346 9.50 20.30 18.22
N PHE A 347 9.95 20.85 17.09
CA PHE A 347 11.38 20.90 16.76
C PHE A 347 12.15 21.80 17.71
N GLN A 348 11.57 22.89 18.20
CA GLN A 348 12.19 23.75 19.21
C GLN A 348 12.29 23.05 20.57
N LYS A 349 11.23 22.37 21.01
CA LYS A 349 11.15 21.57 22.25
C LYS A 349 12.16 20.42 22.28
N TYR A 350 12.37 19.76 21.13
CA TYR A 350 13.26 18.60 21.00
C TYR A 350 14.54 18.87 20.20
N LYS A 351 14.98 20.14 20.08
CA LYS A 351 16.17 20.53 19.32
C LYS A 351 17.43 19.82 19.85
N SER A 352 17.83 18.73 19.22
CA SER A 352 19.08 18.02 19.51
C SER A 352 19.75 17.51 18.24
N GLN A 353 21.03 17.13 18.37
CA GLN A 353 21.78 16.50 17.29
C GLN A 353 21.14 15.18 16.85
N ASP A 354 20.59 14.39 17.78
CA ASP A 354 19.91 13.13 17.44
C ASP A 354 18.63 13.33 16.64
N VAL A 355 17.85 14.40 16.90
CA VAL A 355 16.65 14.69 16.10
C VAL A 355 17.03 15.14 14.69
N LEU A 356 18.09 15.94 14.55
CA LEU A 356 18.64 16.29 13.24
C LEU A 356 19.13 15.04 12.48
N GLU A 357 19.95 14.20 13.11
CA GLU A 357 20.47 12.97 12.51
C GLU A 357 19.33 12.00 12.15
N ALA A 358 18.32 11.84 13.01
CA ALA A 358 17.18 10.98 12.72
C ALA A 358 16.35 11.47 11.52
N VAL A 359 15.96 12.76 11.46
CA VAL A 359 15.24 13.29 10.29
C VAL A 359 16.07 13.10 9.03
N VAL A 360 17.32 13.53 9.05
CA VAL A 360 18.19 13.55 7.86
C VAL A 360 18.56 12.15 7.37
N SER A 361 18.81 11.20 8.27
CA SER A 361 19.05 9.81 7.88
C SER A 361 17.80 9.16 7.31
N ALA A 362 16.60 9.49 7.81
CA ALA A 362 15.33 9.04 7.23
C ALA A 362 15.14 9.59 5.81
N CYS A 363 15.42 10.87 5.58
CA CYS A 363 15.39 11.48 4.24
C CYS A 363 16.34 10.75 3.28
N ALA A 364 17.57 10.47 3.73
CA ALA A 364 18.59 9.80 2.91
C ALA A 364 18.24 8.33 2.64
N LEU A 365 17.58 7.64 3.56
CA LEU A 365 17.06 6.28 3.34
C LEU A 365 16.00 6.24 2.24
N VAL A 366 15.02 7.16 2.28
CA VAL A 366 13.94 7.25 1.27
C VAL A 366 14.51 7.59 -0.10
N GLY A 367 15.29 8.67 -0.21
CA GLY A 367 15.91 9.04 -1.50
C GLY A 367 16.93 8.03 -2.05
N MET A 368 17.34 7.04 -1.26
CA MET A 368 18.20 5.92 -1.68
C MET A 368 17.42 4.58 -1.77
N ALA A 369 16.08 4.60 -1.85
CA ALA A 369 15.26 3.40 -1.90
C ALA A 369 15.62 2.49 -3.09
N ASP A 370 15.87 3.10 -4.25
CA ASP A 370 16.31 2.44 -5.50
C ASP A 370 17.81 2.12 -5.55
N GLY A 371 18.55 2.32 -4.45
CA GLY A 371 19.99 2.07 -4.35
C GLY A 371 20.87 3.14 -5.03
N ARG A 372 20.28 4.16 -5.64
CA ARG A 372 20.92 5.37 -6.18
C ARG A 372 19.97 6.55 -5.99
N LEU A 373 20.54 7.75 -5.91
CA LEU A 373 19.81 9.03 -5.85
C LEU A 373 20.28 9.89 -7.02
N ASP A 374 19.43 10.11 -8.01
CA ASP A 374 19.83 10.87 -9.20
C ASP A 374 20.00 12.37 -8.84
N PRO A 375 20.92 13.11 -9.50
CA PRO A 375 21.24 14.49 -9.13
C PRO A 375 20.04 15.45 -9.12
N ALA A 376 19.01 15.17 -9.93
CA ALA A 376 17.78 15.96 -9.97
C ALA A 376 16.88 15.72 -8.73
N GLU A 377 16.74 14.48 -8.28
CA GLU A 377 16.00 14.12 -7.05
C GLU A 377 16.69 14.73 -5.83
N ARG A 378 18.02 14.56 -5.76
CA ARG A 378 18.86 15.20 -4.75
C ARG A 378 18.62 16.71 -4.67
N GLN A 379 18.55 17.39 -5.81
CA GLN A 379 18.29 18.82 -5.85
C GLN A 379 16.88 19.18 -5.37
N LYS A 380 15.83 18.42 -5.74
CA LYS A 380 14.45 18.62 -5.24
C LYS A 380 14.35 18.43 -3.73
N MET A 381 14.93 17.36 -3.19
CA MET A 381 14.95 17.11 -1.73
C MET A 381 15.65 18.24 -0.96
N MET A 382 16.76 18.75 -1.50
CA MET A 382 17.51 19.85 -0.94
C MET A 382 16.73 21.18 -1.01
N GLU A 383 16.00 21.42 -2.10
CA GLU A 383 15.09 22.55 -2.22
C GLU A 383 13.94 22.49 -1.20
N PHE A 384 13.31 21.32 -1.02
CA PHE A 384 12.30 21.08 0.02
C PHE A 384 12.83 21.36 1.44
N VAL A 385 14.05 20.89 1.75
CA VAL A 385 14.73 21.16 3.04
C VAL A 385 14.99 22.66 3.23
N ASN A 386 15.41 23.38 2.18
CA ASN A 386 15.65 24.82 2.24
C ASN A 386 14.37 25.65 2.38
N GLN A 387 13.25 25.19 1.80
CA GLN A 387 11.95 25.86 1.86
C GLN A 387 11.15 25.54 3.14
N SER A 388 11.52 24.48 3.87
CA SER A 388 10.87 24.08 5.13
C SER A 388 11.16 25.05 6.27
N GLU A 389 10.17 25.88 6.65
CA GLU A 389 10.30 26.89 7.70
C GLU A 389 10.60 26.29 9.09
N GLU A 390 10.14 25.06 9.31
CA GLU A 390 10.29 24.26 10.53
C GLU A 390 11.72 23.72 10.68
N LEU A 391 12.37 23.34 9.57
CA LEU A 391 13.75 22.84 9.59
C LEU A 391 14.77 23.96 9.78
N ARG A 392 14.38 25.23 9.64
CA ARG A 392 15.21 26.41 10.00
C ARG A 392 15.55 26.48 11.49
N VAL A 393 14.91 25.66 12.33
CA VAL A 393 15.34 25.45 13.73
C VAL A 393 16.75 24.85 13.79
N PHE A 394 17.16 24.11 12.75
CA PHE A 394 18.52 23.58 12.55
C PHE A 394 19.32 24.45 11.58
N ASP A 395 20.65 24.36 11.65
CA ASP A 395 21.53 25.01 10.68
C ASP A 395 21.43 24.30 9.32
N THR A 396 20.98 25.01 8.29
CA THR A 396 20.75 24.47 6.95
C THR A 396 22.01 23.86 6.34
N ASN A 397 23.18 24.46 6.53
CA ASN A 397 24.44 23.89 6.01
C ASN A 397 24.76 22.57 6.72
N LYS A 398 24.49 22.49 8.03
CA LYS A 398 24.64 21.25 8.80
C LYS A 398 23.67 20.16 8.36
N VAL A 399 22.41 20.51 8.08
CA VAL A 399 21.40 19.58 7.52
C VAL A 399 21.90 19.01 6.19
N ILE A 400 22.34 19.88 5.28
CA ILE A 400 22.91 19.54 3.97
C ILE A 400 24.15 18.62 4.11
N GLN A 401 25.08 18.96 5.01
CA GLN A 401 26.29 18.16 5.26
C GLN A 401 25.94 16.76 5.78
N GLN A 402 25.00 16.65 6.73
CA GLN A 402 24.57 15.37 7.25
C GLN A 402 23.84 14.54 6.19
N PHE A 403 23.01 15.16 5.35
CA PHE A 403 22.29 14.45 4.28
C PHE A 403 23.27 13.84 3.29
N ASN A 404 24.21 14.65 2.80
CA ASN A 404 25.28 14.21 1.91
C ASN A 404 26.15 13.11 2.53
N LEU A 405 26.40 13.16 3.85
CA LEU A 405 27.15 12.15 4.58
C LEU A 405 26.41 10.80 4.64
N TYR A 406 25.11 10.79 4.91
CA TYR A 406 24.32 9.55 4.93
C TYR A 406 24.17 8.96 3.52
N VAL A 407 23.90 9.79 2.50
CA VAL A 407 23.87 9.35 1.09
C VAL A 407 25.21 8.70 0.72
N GLN A 408 26.35 9.36 0.95
CA GLN A 408 27.67 8.80 0.64
C GLN A 408 28.00 7.50 1.40
N ARG A 409 27.48 7.33 2.62
CA ARG A 409 27.65 6.08 3.39
C ARG A 409 26.84 4.95 2.77
N ILE A 410 25.59 5.20 2.40
CA ILE A 410 24.69 4.22 1.74
C ILE A 410 25.21 3.88 0.34
N GLU A 411 25.69 4.85 -0.44
CA GLU A 411 26.32 4.63 -1.76
C GLU A 411 27.58 3.75 -1.67
N ARG A 412 28.40 3.96 -0.63
CA ARG A 412 29.69 3.26 -0.47
C ARG A 412 29.53 1.83 0.03
N ASP A 413 28.64 1.62 0.98
CA ASP A 413 28.28 0.31 1.52
C ASP A 413 26.79 0.34 1.92
N PRO A 414 25.89 -0.22 1.10
CA PRO A 414 24.46 -0.17 1.39
C PRO A 414 24.06 -0.86 2.69
N MET A 415 24.81 -1.88 3.14
CA MET A 415 24.50 -2.61 4.38
C MET A 415 24.91 -1.79 5.61
N ILE A 416 26.15 -1.31 5.65
CA ILE A 416 26.67 -0.51 6.76
C ILE A 416 25.99 0.86 6.79
N GLY A 417 25.87 1.54 5.64
CA GLY A 417 25.25 2.86 5.54
C GLY A 417 23.79 2.87 5.98
N ARG A 418 22.98 1.87 5.58
CA ARG A 418 21.61 1.73 6.08
C ARG A 418 21.60 1.44 7.58
N ALA A 419 22.46 0.54 8.08
CA ALA A 419 22.53 0.23 9.52
C ALA A 419 22.88 1.47 10.37
N GLU A 420 23.79 2.34 9.90
CA GLU A 420 24.11 3.61 10.57
C GLU A 420 22.95 4.62 10.52
N ALA A 421 22.19 4.65 9.42
CA ALA A 421 21.00 5.49 9.29
C ALA A 421 19.87 5.05 10.24
N PHE A 422 19.55 3.74 10.29
CA PHE A 422 18.59 3.18 11.24
C PHE A 422 19.04 3.36 12.70
N LYS A 423 20.35 3.25 12.99
CA LYS A 423 20.91 3.57 14.32
C LYS A 423 20.69 5.03 14.76
N ALA A 424 20.53 5.98 13.83
CA ALA A 424 20.14 7.34 14.19
C ALA A 424 18.64 7.44 14.52
N LEU A 425 17.77 6.76 13.77
CA LEU A 425 16.33 6.66 14.03
C LEU A 425 16.04 6.06 15.42
N GLY A 426 16.74 4.99 15.80
CA GLY A 426 16.58 4.35 17.10
C GLY A 426 16.80 5.29 18.30
N ARG A 427 17.54 6.40 18.15
CA ARG A 427 17.77 7.40 19.22
C ARG A 427 16.55 8.30 19.50
N VAL A 428 15.62 8.39 18.56
CA VAL A 428 14.37 9.16 18.74
C VAL A 428 13.15 8.27 18.98
N ARG A 429 13.28 6.94 18.89
CA ARG A 429 12.22 5.94 19.14
C ARG A 429 11.48 6.15 20.48
N SER A 430 12.18 6.57 21.53
CA SER A 430 11.59 6.85 22.85
C SER A 430 10.77 8.15 22.93
N LYS A 431 10.72 8.94 21.86
CA LYS A 431 10.05 10.24 21.76
C LYS A 431 8.92 10.13 20.72
N PRO A 432 7.72 9.61 21.07
CA PRO A 432 6.68 9.29 20.08
C PRO A 432 6.25 10.49 19.23
N GLU A 433 6.22 11.71 19.80
CA GLU A 433 5.90 12.94 19.05
C GLU A 433 6.90 13.18 17.89
N ILE A 434 8.19 12.93 18.13
CA ILE A 434 9.26 13.11 17.14
C ILE A 434 9.34 11.92 16.18
N ALA A 435 9.16 10.68 16.68
CA ALA A 435 9.07 9.50 15.84
C ALA A 435 7.98 9.68 14.75
N ARG A 436 6.77 10.09 15.15
CA ARG A 436 5.68 10.36 14.20
C ARG A 436 6.00 11.52 13.25
N LEU A 437 6.72 12.55 13.71
CA LEU A 437 7.15 13.66 12.87
C LEU A 437 8.15 13.22 11.81
N VAL A 438 9.14 12.40 12.16
CA VAL A 438 10.13 11.83 11.22
C VAL A 438 9.43 11.02 10.13
N ALA A 439 8.54 10.09 10.49
CA ALA A 439 7.77 9.29 9.52
C ALA A 439 6.98 10.18 8.53
N ARG A 440 6.40 11.29 9.01
CA ARG A 440 5.68 12.25 8.16
C ARG A 440 6.59 13.03 7.21
N TYR A 441 7.83 13.34 7.62
CA TYR A 441 8.83 13.92 6.72
C TYR A 441 9.27 12.93 5.63
N CYS A 442 9.44 11.65 5.96
CA CYS A 442 9.78 10.61 4.99
C CYS A 442 8.78 10.53 3.85
N ILE A 443 7.48 10.51 4.18
CA ILE A 443 6.40 10.44 3.18
C ILE A 443 6.33 11.74 2.37
N ALA A 444 6.48 12.91 3.02
CA ALA A 444 6.51 14.18 2.29
C ALA A 444 7.64 14.25 1.25
N ILE A 445 8.77 13.59 1.54
CA ILE A 445 9.94 13.50 0.66
C ILE A 445 9.73 12.46 -0.44
N GLY A 446 9.17 11.30 -0.12
CA GLY A 446 8.73 10.31 -1.11
C GLY A 446 7.53 10.77 -1.96
N TYR A 447 7.07 12.02 -1.86
CA TYR A 447 6.15 12.63 -2.81
C TYR A 447 6.75 13.89 -3.48
N ALA A 448 8.04 14.18 -3.26
CA ALA A 448 8.65 15.46 -3.65
C ALA A 448 8.84 15.62 -5.17
N ASP A 449 8.97 14.52 -5.90
CA ASP A 449 9.07 14.53 -7.37
C ASP A 449 7.70 14.36 -8.06
N GLY A 450 6.70 13.82 -7.36
CA GLY A 450 5.35 13.53 -7.83
C GLY A 450 5.01 12.05 -7.97
N HIS A 451 5.87 11.14 -7.54
CA HIS A 451 5.60 9.70 -7.41
C HIS A 451 6.01 9.23 -6.01
N PHE A 452 5.35 8.19 -5.48
CA PHE A 452 5.75 7.54 -4.22
C PHE A 452 5.73 6.04 -4.44
N ASP A 453 6.87 5.48 -4.83
CA ASP A 453 6.92 4.11 -5.34
C ASP A 453 6.94 3.04 -4.24
N HIS A 454 6.88 1.76 -4.64
CA HIS A 454 6.84 0.65 -3.68
C HIS A 454 8.15 0.47 -2.89
N ASN A 455 9.32 0.82 -3.46
CA ASN A 455 10.60 0.77 -2.76
C ASN A 455 10.67 1.87 -1.70
N GLU A 456 10.24 3.09 -2.03
CA GLU A 456 10.13 4.19 -1.07
C GLU A 456 9.13 3.88 0.04
N GLN A 457 7.93 3.38 -0.30
CA GLN A 457 6.92 2.93 0.66
C GLN A 457 7.47 1.84 1.60
N ARG A 458 8.21 0.86 1.06
CA ARG A 458 8.87 -0.18 1.85
C ARG A 458 9.92 0.40 2.81
N VAL A 459 10.72 1.36 2.35
CA VAL A 459 11.67 2.08 3.22
C VAL A 459 10.94 2.87 4.32
N VAL A 460 9.82 3.54 4.01
CA VAL A 460 9.01 4.22 5.02
C VAL A 460 8.42 3.24 6.04
N ALA A 461 8.02 2.04 5.61
CA ALA A 461 7.56 0.99 6.51
C ALA A 461 8.68 0.51 7.46
N ASP A 462 9.89 0.28 6.94
CA ASP A 462 11.08 -0.04 7.75
C ASP A 462 11.38 1.07 8.76
N ILE A 463 11.30 2.34 8.35
CA ILE A 463 11.50 3.51 9.20
C ILE A 463 10.44 3.56 10.31
N CYS A 464 9.16 3.33 9.98
CA CYS A 464 8.09 3.26 10.98
C CYS A 464 8.37 2.15 12.02
N ASN A 465 8.77 0.96 11.57
CA ASN A 465 9.09 -0.16 12.45
C ASN A 465 10.25 0.15 13.41
N GLU A 466 11.36 0.73 12.93
CA GLU A 466 12.50 1.14 13.78
C GLU A 466 12.09 2.22 14.80
N LEU A 467 11.24 3.16 14.37
CA LEU A 467 10.68 4.22 15.21
C LEU A 467 9.61 3.72 16.20
N GLY A 468 9.24 2.44 16.17
CA GLY A 468 8.21 1.87 17.06
C GLY A 468 6.78 2.29 16.71
N LEU A 469 6.53 2.62 15.45
CA LEU A 469 5.24 3.03 14.90
C LEU A 469 4.65 1.92 14.03
N ASN A 470 3.32 1.88 13.93
CA ASN A 470 2.63 1.02 12.98
C ASN A 470 2.65 1.64 11.57
N PRO A 471 3.26 1.01 10.55
CA PRO A 471 3.31 1.55 9.19
C PRO A 471 1.92 1.85 8.58
N ASN A 472 0.90 1.07 8.94
CA ASN A 472 -0.47 1.20 8.41
C ASN A 472 -1.19 2.48 8.88
N GLU A 473 -0.61 3.24 9.82
CA GLU A 473 -1.09 4.58 10.19
C GLU A 473 -0.61 5.69 9.23
N PHE A 474 0.29 5.36 8.32
CA PHE A 474 1.06 6.29 7.49
C PHE A 474 1.05 5.94 6.00
N LEU A 475 1.00 4.64 5.70
CA LEU A 475 0.93 4.07 4.35
C LEU A 475 -0.46 3.44 4.16
N SER A 476 -1.34 4.13 3.42
CA SER A 476 -2.79 3.84 3.30
C SER A 476 -3.42 4.50 2.08
#